data_AF-A0A810NAD4-F1
#
_entry.id   AF-A0A810NAD4-F1
#
_cell.length_a   1.000
_cell.length_b   1.000
_cell.length_c   1.000
_cell.angle_alpha   90.00
_cell.angle_beta   90.00
_cell.angle_gamma   90.00
#
_symmetry.space_group_name_H-M   'P 1'
#
loop_
_entity.id
_entity.type
_entity.pdbx_description
1 polymer ?
#
loop_
_entity_poly.entity_id
_entity_poly.type
_entity_poly.pdbx_seq_one_letter_code
_entity_poly.pdbx_strand_id
1 'polypeptide(L)'
;MIEGWLDTLLKHRAPLGMLVNDIAILTRNSVYRRILAVATQANELVAGPDADQRERVRATQAIAMVSDPIVFYTDADTATLREDMLDGVHRLLEGGPRPPRTTGPTLAGARARRGRPPALSDGDVAAARAMHAAGTHTVDEIAAAFGVGRATLYRHLNRD
;
A
#
# COMPACT_ATOMS: atom_id res chain seq x y z
N MET A 1 0.14 27.32 6.99
CA MET A 1 0.34 27.16 5.53
C MET A 1 -0.64 26.13 4.95
N ILE A 2 -0.67 24.91 5.48
CA ILE A 2 -1.59 23.85 5.01
C ILE A 2 -3.06 24.26 5.14
N GLU A 3 -3.47 24.90 6.24
CA GLU A 3 -4.85 25.38 6.42
C GLU A 3 -5.28 26.35 5.31
N GLY A 4 -4.45 27.35 4.97
CA GLY A 4 -4.78 28.29 3.89
C GLY A 4 -4.83 27.65 2.50
N TRP A 5 -4.03 26.61 2.27
CA TRP A 5 -4.11 25.79 1.06
C TRP A 5 -5.43 24.98 1.03
N LEU A 6 -5.78 24.33 2.13
CA LEU A 6 -7.05 23.61 2.28
C LEU A 6 -8.27 24.52 2.08
N ASP A 7 -8.27 25.70 2.71
CA ASP A 7 -9.34 26.69 2.56
C ASP A 7 -9.51 27.11 1.10
N THR A 8 -8.39 27.27 0.37
CA THR A 8 -8.40 27.56 -1.07
C THR A 8 -9.00 26.42 -1.88
N LEU A 9 -8.64 25.17 -1.58
CA LEU A 9 -9.19 24.00 -2.27
C LEU A 9 -10.69 23.84 -2.02
N LEU A 10 -11.15 23.98 -0.77
CA LEU A 10 -12.57 23.88 -0.41
C LEU A 10 -13.41 24.96 -1.10
N LYS A 11 -12.89 26.20 -1.17
CA LYS A 11 -13.52 27.31 -1.89
C LYS A 11 -13.73 27.00 -3.38
N HIS A 12 -12.84 26.20 -3.98
CA HIS A 12 -12.85 25.86 -5.40
C HIS A 12 -13.25 24.39 -5.67
N ARG A 13 -13.90 23.71 -4.72
CA ARG A 13 -14.18 22.27 -4.79
C ARG A 13 -15.00 21.84 -6.02
N ALA A 14 -16.05 22.58 -6.35
CA ALA A 14 -16.97 22.23 -7.44
C ALA A 14 -16.28 22.22 -8.82
N PRO A 15 -15.55 23.28 -9.22
CA PRO A 15 -14.80 23.26 -10.47
C PRO A 15 -13.64 22.25 -10.46
N LEU A 16 -13.01 21.98 -9.31
CA LEU A 16 -11.95 20.96 -9.20
C LEU A 16 -12.49 19.53 -9.41
N GLY A 17 -13.63 19.19 -8.81
CA GLY A 17 -14.28 17.89 -9.00
C GLY A 17 -14.72 17.65 -10.45
N MET A 18 -15.27 18.67 -11.11
CA MET A 18 -15.64 18.59 -12.53
C MET A 18 -14.42 18.34 -13.42
N LEU A 19 -13.32 19.05 -13.16
CA LEU A 19 -12.08 18.98 -13.93
C LEU A 19 -11.40 17.60 -13.85
N VAL A 20 -11.52 16.89 -12.72
CA VAL A 20 -11.00 15.52 -12.56
C VAL A 20 -11.94 14.47 -13.15
N ASN A 21 -13.25 14.68 -13.16
CA ASN A 21 -14.17 13.74 -13.82
C ASN A 21 -14.05 13.80 -15.36
N ASP A 22 -13.70 14.96 -15.92
CA ASP A 22 -13.48 15.16 -17.36
C ASP A 22 -11.98 15.14 -17.75
N ILE A 23 -11.22 14.11 -17.34
CA ILE A 23 -9.77 13.94 -17.66
C ILE A 23 -9.44 14.07 -19.16
N ALA A 24 -10.41 13.80 -20.04
CA ALA A 24 -10.30 14.02 -21.49
C ALA A 24 -10.03 15.49 -21.88
N ILE A 25 -10.45 16.46 -21.06
CA ILE A 25 -10.21 17.89 -21.24
C ILE A 25 -8.81 18.28 -20.74
N LEU A 26 -8.30 17.63 -19.69
CA LEU A 26 -7.00 17.94 -19.09
C LEU A 26 -5.81 17.53 -19.96
N THR A 27 -5.91 16.39 -20.63
CA THR A 27 -4.81 15.83 -21.44
C THR A 27 -4.50 16.65 -22.71
N ARG A 28 -5.38 17.58 -23.10
CA ARG A 28 -5.21 18.40 -24.32
C ARG A 28 -4.71 19.82 -24.08
N ASN A 29 -4.55 20.30 -22.84
CA ASN A 29 -4.34 21.73 -22.60
C ASN A 29 -3.27 22.07 -21.55
N SER A 30 -2.68 23.27 -21.68
CA SER A 30 -1.61 23.80 -20.79
C SER A 30 -2.01 23.91 -19.31
N VAL A 31 -3.31 23.82 -19.03
CA VAL A 31 -3.93 23.82 -17.70
C VAL A 31 -3.42 22.67 -16.83
N TYR A 32 -3.32 21.45 -17.36
CA TYR A 32 -2.84 20.30 -16.58
C TYR A 32 -1.39 20.50 -16.10
N ARG A 33 -0.51 21.02 -16.98
CA ARG A 33 0.88 21.35 -16.61
C ARG A 33 0.94 22.44 -15.54
N ARG A 34 0.06 23.44 -15.59
CA ARG A 34 -0.02 24.49 -14.57
C ARG A 34 -0.49 23.93 -13.23
N ILE A 35 -1.47 23.02 -13.22
CA ILE A 35 -1.92 22.34 -12.00
C ILE A 35 -0.77 21.54 -11.36
N LEU A 36 -0.05 20.74 -12.14
CA LEU A 36 1.11 20.00 -11.64
C LEU A 36 2.23 20.91 -11.11
N ALA A 37 2.48 22.04 -11.77
CA ALA A 37 3.47 23.01 -11.32
C ALA A 37 3.06 23.65 -9.98
N VAL A 38 1.78 24.02 -9.82
CA VAL A 38 1.26 24.57 -8.57
C VAL A 38 1.34 23.54 -7.44
N ALA A 39 0.97 22.28 -7.70
CA ALA A 39 1.07 21.21 -6.70
C ALA A 39 2.53 20.95 -6.29
N THR A 40 3.46 20.99 -7.24
CA THR A 40 4.90 20.84 -6.98
C THR A 40 5.43 21.99 -6.11
N GLN A 41 5.05 23.22 -6.43
CA GLN A 41 5.42 24.39 -5.65
C GLN A 41 4.82 24.35 -4.22
N ALA A 42 3.59 23.85 -4.07
CA ALA A 42 2.98 23.66 -2.76
C ALA A 42 3.77 22.64 -1.90
N ASN A 43 4.23 21.53 -2.51
CA ASN A 43 5.07 20.55 -1.82
C ASN A 43 6.37 21.17 -1.31
N GLU A 44 7.04 21.98 -2.12
CA GLU A 44 8.29 22.66 -1.74
C GLU A 44 8.08 23.66 -0.59
N LEU A 45 7.00 24.43 -0.65
CA LEU A 45 6.65 25.39 0.41
C LEU A 45 6.34 24.70 1.74
N VAL A 46 5.60 23.59 1.71
CA VAL A 46 5.27 22.82 2.93
C VAL A 46 6.49 22.09 3.48
N ALA A 47 7.39 21.61 2.62
CA ALA A 47 8.63 20.97 3.05
C ALA A 47 9.58 21.97 3.72
N GLY A 48 9.68 23.19 3.19
CA GLY A 48 10.64 24.20 3.64
C GLY A 48 12.00 24.11 2.95
N PRO A 49 12.85 25.15 3.08
CA PRO A 49 14.06 25.31 2.26
C PRO A 49 15.13 24.22 2.48
N ASP A 50 15.21 23.67 3.70
CA ASP A 50 16.26 22.72 4.10
C ASP A 50 15.74 21.29 4.30
N ALA A 51 14.56 21.00 3.76
CA ALA A 51 13.88 19.72 3.97
C ALA A 51 14.70 18.52 3.45
N ASP A 52 14.91 17.53 4.31
CA ASP A 52 15.45 16.24 3.93
C ASP A 52 14.44 15.43 3.08
N GLN A 53 14.89 14.31 2.51
CA GLN A 53 14.02 13.48 1.65
C GLN A 53 12.74 13.03 2.38
N ARG A 54 12.82 12.75 3.69
CA ARG A 54 11.69 12.30 4.49
C ARG A 54 10.70 13.43 4.71
N GLU A 55 11.19 14.64 4.99
CA GLU A 55 10.39 15.84 5.15
C GLU A 55 9.67 16.20 3.84
N ARG A 56 10.36 16.11 2.70
CA ARG A 56 9.74 16.29 1.36
C ARG A 56 8.65 15.26 1.05
N VAL A 57 8.88 14.00 1.41
CA VAL A 57 7.87 12.93 1.27
C VAL A 57 6.66 13.22 2.17
N ARG A 58 6.90 13.61 3.43
CA ARG A 58 5.82 13.98 4.37
C ARG A 58 5.03 15.20 3.89
N ALA A 59 5.69 16.21 3.35
CA ALA A 59 5.05 17.38 2.75
C ALA A 59 4.14 16.98 1.57
N THR A 60 4.63 16.12 0.69
CA THR A 60 3.85 15.59 -0.43
C THR A 60 2.64 14.79 0.06
N GLN A 61 2.82 13.95 1.08
CA GLN A 61 1.72 13.18 1.70
C GLN A 61 0.69 14.10 2.35
N ALA A 62 1.10 15.15 3.05
CA ALA A 62 0.20 16.12 3.65
C ALA A 62 -0.61 16.87 2.59
N ILE A 63 0.02 17.30 1.49
CA ILE A 63 -0.66 17.92 0.35
C ILE A 63 -1.67 16.96 -0.30
N ALA A 64 -1.32 15.69 -0.47
CA ALA A 64 -2.25 14.67 -0.98
C ALA A 64 -3.46 14.49 -0.04
N MET A 65 -3.23 14.40 1.27
CA MET A 65 -4.29 14.27 2.28
C MET A 65 -5.28 15.43 2.28
N VAL A 66 -4.86 16.64 1.88
CA VAL A 66 -5.77 17.79 1.76
C VAL A 66 -6.32 18.02 0.35
N SER A 67 -5.88 17.25 -0.64
CA SER A 67 -6.29 17.44 -2.05
C SER A 67 -7.19 16.33 -2.53
N ASP A 68 -6.87 15.07 -2.24
CA ASP A 68 -7.63 13.91 -2.73
C ASP A 68 -9.07 13.89 -2.20
N PRO A 69 -9.35 14.18 -0.91
CA PRO A 69 -10.72 14.17 -0.42
C PRO A 69 -11.65 15.18 -1.11
N ILE A 70 -11.11 16.29 -1.63
CA ILE A 70 -11.87 17.27 -2.41
C ILE A 70 -12.42 16.66 -3.72
N VAL A 71 -11.65 15.73 -4.30
CA VAL A 71 -11.99 15.04 -5.54
C VAL A 71 -12.95 13.88 -5.28
N PHE A 72 -12.73 13.13 -4.21
CA PHE A 72 -13.47 11.89 -3.96
C PHE A 72 -14.75 12.08 -3.13
N TYR A 73 -14.86 13.15 -2.34
CA TYR A 73 -16.01 13.42 -1.47
C TYR A 73 -16.74 14.71 -1.89
N THR A 74 -17.15 14.77 -3.15
CA THR A 74 -17.78 15.96 -3.75
C THR A 74 -19.08 16.37 -3.06
N ASP A 75 -19.79 15.43 -2.47
CA ASP A 75 -21.11 15.62 -1.84
C ASP A 75 -21.03 15.82 -0.32
N ALA A 76 -19.84 15.73 0.28
CA ALA A 76 -19.67 15.90 1.71
C ALA A 76 -19.93 17.35 2.15
N ASP A 77 -20.38 17.50 3.40
CA ASP A 77 -20.45 18.81 4.03
C ASP A 77 -19.05 19.41 4.14
N THR A 78 -18.92 20.69 3.75
CA THR A 78 -17.62 21.37 3.67
C THR A 78 -16.95 21.51 5.04
N ALA A 79 -17.71 21.77 6.10
CA ALA A 79 -17.15 21.99 7.43
C ALA A 79 -16.65 20.68 8.02
N THR A 80 -17.47 19.63 7.97
CA THR A 80 -17.06 18.28 8.41
C THR A 80 -15.87 17.76 7.61
N LEU A 81 -15.89 17.91 6.29
CA LEU A 81 -14.78 17.47 5.44
C LEU A 81 -13.47 18.20 5.79
N ARG A 82 -13.54 19.51 6.06
CA ARG A 82 -12.37 20.30 6.51
C ARG A 82 -11.79 19.77 7.82
N GLU A 83 -12.65 19.49 8.80
CA GLU A 83 -12.23 18.98 10.11
C GLU A 83 -11.54 17.61 9.99
N ASP A 84 -12.15 16.68 9.25
CA ASP A 84 -11.61 15.34 9.03
C ASP A 84 -10.24 15.37 8.30
N MET A 85 -10.11 16.26 7.31
CA MET A 85 -8.86 16.44 6.56
C MET A 85 -7.75 17.00 7.44
N LEU A 86 -8.05 17.98 8.30
CA LEU A 86 -7.07 18.55 9.22
C LEU A 86 -6.65 17.53 10.28
N ASP A 87 -7.58 16.79 10.89
CA ASP A 87 -7.26 15.71 11.84
C ASP A 87 -6.31 14.69 11.21
N GLY A 88 -6.58 14.27 9.97
CA GLY A 88 -5.70 13.36 9.24
C GLY A 88 -4.28 13.91 9.05
N VAL A 89 -4.15 15.17 8.61
CA VAL A 89 -2.85 15.82 8.42
C VAL A 89 -2.09 15.96 9.74
N HIS A 90 -2.77 16.38 10.81
CA HIS A 90 -2.15 16.51 12.12
C HIS A 90 -1.55 15.18 12.57
N ARG A 91 -2.30 14.07 12.46
CA ARG A 91 -1.80 12.73 12.79
C ARG A 91 -0.60 12.31 11.93
N LEU A 92 -0.61 12.65 10.64
CA LEU A 92 0.51 12.36 9.74
C LEU A 92 1.78 13.11 10.17
N LEU A 93 1.65 14.40 10.47
CA LEU A 93 2.77 15.28 10.80
C LEU A 93 3.31 15.02 12.22
N GLU A 94 2.43 14.78 13.18
CA GLU A 94 2.77 14.40 14.56
C GLU A 94 3.49 13.05 14.64
N GLY A 95 3.31 12.20 13.62
CA GLY A 95 3.90 10.88 13.39
C GLY A 95 4.80 10.33 14.51
N GLY A 96 4.37 9.21 15.10
CA GLY A 96 5.06 8.52 16.20
C GLY A 96 6.54 8.13 15.94
N PRO A 97 7.23 7.59 16.96
CA PRO A 97 8.68 7.37 16.94
C PRO A 97 9.14 6.67 15.67
N ARG A 98 10.23 7.18 15.09
CA ARG A 98 10.89 6.55 13.93
C ARG A 98 11.18 5.09 14.29
N PRO A 99 10.56 4.09 13.63
CA PRO A 99 11.05 2.73 13.76
C PRO A 99 12.51 2.74 13.31
N PRO A 100 13.43 2.12 14.07
CA PRO A 100 14.84 2.09 13.68
C PRO A 100 14.94 1.62 12.24
N ARG A 101 15.84 2.25 11.46
CA ARG A 101 16.15 1.80 10.11
C ARG A 101 16.63 0.35 10.23
N THR A 102 15.76 -0.60 9.98
CA THR A 102 16.16 -1.99 9.81
C THR A 102 16.93 -2.05 8.51
N THR A 103 18.25 -2.19 8.59
CA THR A 103 19.11 -2.59 7.49
C THR A 103 18.75 -4.02 7.10
N GLY A 104 17.65 -4.18 6.38
CA GLY A 104 17.05 -5.49 6.13
C GLY A 104 16.69 -6.24 7.42
N PRO A 105 16.04 -7.40 7.31
CA PRO A 105 15.88 -8.27 8.45
C PRO A 105 17.23 -8.89 8.83
N THR A 106 17.83 -8.47 9.95
CA THR A 106 18.47 -9.48 10.81
C THR A 106 17.32 -10.26 11.42
N LEU A 107 17.25 -11.55 11.07
CA LEU A 107 16.24 -12.50 11.53
C LEU A 107 16.46 -12.81 13.02
N ALA A 108 16.19 -11.85 13.89
CA ALA A 108 16.15 -12.07 15.33
C ALA A 108 15.05 -11.19 15.92
N GLY A 109 13.85 -11.76 16.04
CA GLY A 109 12.85 -11.26 17.00
C GLY A 109 11.50 -10.77 16.47
N ALA A 110 11.22 -10.83 15.16
CA ALA A 110 9.86 -10.55 14.67
C ALA A 110 8.99 -11.81 14.69
N ARG A 111 8.07 -11.86 15.66
CA ARG A 111 7.00 -12.86 15.85
C ARG A 111 6.51 -13.44 14.51
N ALA A 112 6.47 -14.78 14.48
CA ALA A 112 6.23 -15.63 13.32
C ALA A 112 5.20 -15.09 12.31
N ARG A 113 5.66 -14.80 11.09
CA ARG A 113 4.77 -14.71 9.92
C ARG A 113 4.17 -16.08 9.71
N ARG A 114 2.86 -16.21 9.90
CA ARG A 114 2.10 -17.37 9.45
C ARG A 114 2.15 -17.38 7.93
N GLY A 115 3.13 -18.11 7.38
CA GLY A 115 3.28 -18.31 5.95
C GLY A 115 2.04 -19.00 5.37
N ARG A 116 1.88 -18.91 4.05
CA ARG A 116 0.89 -19.71 3.30
C ARG A 116 0.96 -21.15 3.82
N PRO A 117 -0.18 -21.76 4.24
CA PRO A 117 -0.17 -23.11 4.78
C PRO A 117 0.49 -24.07 3.76
N PRO A 118 1.31 -25.01 4.24
CA PRO A 118 1.99 -25.95 3.36
C PRO A 118 0.96 -26.79 2.59
N ALA A 119 1.30 -27.16 1.35
CA ALA A 119 0.42 -27.92 0.47
C ALA A 119 0.15 -29.35 0.97
N LEU A 120 1.01 -29.87 1.87
CA LEU A 120 0.85 -31.12 2.60
C LEU A 120 1.12 -30.85 4.08
N SER A 121 0.29 -31.41 4.96
CA SER A 121 0.60 -31.46 6.39
C SER A 121 1.68 -32.51 6.68
N ASP A 122 2.29 -32.48 7.86
CA ASP A 122 3.29 -33.48 8.25
C ASP A 122 2.68 -34.90 8.29
N GLY A 123 1.39 -35.01 8.61
CA GLY A 123 0.64 -36.28 8.54
C GLY A 123 0.49 -36.78 7.11
N ASP A 124 0.22 -35.88 6.16
CA ASP A 124 0.13 -36.23 4.74
C ASP A 124 1.47 -36.69 4.18
N VAL A 125 2.58 -36.07 4.62
CA VAL A 125 3.93 -36.47 4.22
C VAL A 125 4.27 -37.87 4.76
N ALA A 126 3.93 -38.16 6.01
CA ALA A 126 4.16 -39.48 6.61
C ALA A 126 3.34 -40.58 5.91
N ALA A 127 2.07 -40.31 5.62
CA ALA A 127 1.21 -41.23 4.87
C ALA A 127 1.72 -41.46 3.44
N ALA A 128 2.12 -40.40 2.75
CA ALA A 128 2.70 -40.49 1.41
C ALA A 128 4.01 -41.29 1.38
N ARG A 129 4.88 -41.13 2.38
CA ARG A 129 6.11 -41.94 2.54
C ARG A 129 5.80 -43.41 2.78
N ALA A 130 4.82 -43.71 3.63
CA ALA A 130 4.41 -45.09 3.89
C ALA A 130 3.85 -45.78 2.64
N MET A 131 3.03 -45.07 1.85
CA MET A 131 2.51 -45.57 0.56
C MET A 131 3.63 -45.80 -0.46
N HIS A 132 4.60 -44.89 -0.54
CA HIS A 132 5.76 -45.03 -1.43
C HIS A 132 6.68 -46.20 -0.99
N ALA A 133 6.94 -46.34 0.31
CA ALA A 133 7.77 -47.40 0.87
C ALA A 133 7.12 -48.79 0.77
N ALA A 134 5.79 -48.86 0.84
CA ALA A 134 5.04 -50.09 0.59
C ALA A 134 5.16 -50.57 -0.87
N GLY A 135 5.55 -49.71 -1.80
CA GLY A 135 5.76 -50.04 -3.22
C GLY A 135 4.49 -50.44 -3.98
N THR A 136 3.32 -50.26 -3.37
CA THR A 136 2.02 -50.67 -3.92
C THR A 136 1.34 -49.60 -4.76
N HIS A 137 1.81 -48.35 -4.68
CA HIS A 137 1.26 -47.22 -5.42
C HIS A 137 2.36 -46.53 -6.20
N THR A 138 2.05 -46.14 -7.43
CA THR A 138 2.93 -45.28 -8.23
C THR A 138 2.96 -43.86 -7.66
N VAL A 139 4.02 -43.12 -7.95
CA VAL A 139 4.17 -41.73 -7.51
C VAL A 139 3.01 -40.85 -8.00
N ASP A 140 2.45 -41.15 -9.17
CA ASP A 140 1.32 -40.40 -9.75
C ASP A 140 0.02 -40.66 -8.99
N GLU A 141 -0.22 -41.91 -8.57
CA GLU A 141 -1.38 -42.28 -7.75
C GLU A 141 -1.31 -41.66 -6.36
N ILE A 142 -0.11 -41.64 -5.75
CA ILE A 142 0.12 -40.98 -4.47
C ILE A 142 -0.10 -39.48 -4.61
N ALA A 143 0.44 -38.83 -5.65
CA ALA A 143 0.29 -37.40 -5.87
C ALA A 143 -1.19 -37.00 -6.06
N ALA A 144 -1.94 -37.81 -6.81
CA ALA A 144 -3.37 -37.63 -7.00
C ALA A 144 -4.17 -37.79 -5.69
N ALA A 145 -3.82 -38.77 -4.85
CA ALA A 145 -4.49 -39.02 -3.57
C ALA A 145 -4.41 -37.81 -2.61
N PHE A 146 -3.31 -37.04 -2.67
CA PHE A 146 -3.10 -35.85 -1.85
C PHE A 146 -3.39 -34.52 -2.58
N GLY A 147 -3.86 -34.56 -3.83
CA GLY A 147 -4.19 -33.35 -4.60
C GLY A 147 -2.99 -32.44 -4.92
N VAL A 148 -1.78 -33.02 -4.99
CA VAL A 148 -0.53 -32.28 -5.27
C VAL A 148 0.11 -32.73 -6.57
N GLY A 149 0.97 -31.90 -7.14
CA GLY A 149 1.79 -32.30 -8.29
C GLY A 149 2.96 -33.21 -7.89
N ARG A 150 3.45 -34.04 -8.83
CA ARG A 150 4.62 -34.93 -8.62
C ARG A 150 5.84 -34.19 -8.04
N ALA A 151 6.11 -32.98 -8.54
CA ALA A 151 7.25 -32.17 -8.10
C ALA A 151 7.13 -31.73 -6.62
N THR A 152 5.90 -31.55 -6.14
CA THR A 152 5.63 -31.29 -4.71
C THR A 152 5.85 -32.57 -3.91
N LEU A 153 5.34 -33.71 -4.38
CA LEU A 153 5.51 -34.99 -3.70
C LEU A 153 6.99 -35.41 -3.59
N TYR A 154 7.77 -35.35 -4.67
CA TYR A 154 9.21 -35.66 -4.65
C TYR A 154 10.00 -34.75 -3.72
N ARG A 155 9.61 -33.48 -3.58
CA ARG A 155 10.26 -32.54 -2.64
C ARG A 155 10.11 -32.98 -1.19
N HIS A 156 9.04 -33.69 -0.86
CA HIS A 156 8.79 -34.21 0.49
C HIS A 156 9.31 -35.64 0.68
N LEU A 157 9.44 -36.43 -0.38
CA LEU A 157 10.07 -37.76 -0.33
C LEU A 157 11.61 -37.69 -0.25
N ASN A 158 12.23 -36.66 -0.85
CA ASN A 158 13.70 -36.52 -0.92
C ASN A 158 14.30 -35.62 0.17
N ARG A 159 13.48 -35.05 1.06
CA ARG A 159 13.95 -34.28 2.21
C ARG A 159 14.08 -35.20 3.41
N ASP A 160 15.28 -35.69 3.64
CA ASP A 160 15.71 -36.22 4.94
C ASP A 160 16.71 -35.25 5.57
#